data_AF-A0A5K1BLD6-F1
#
_entry.id   AF-A0A5K1BLD6-F1
#
_cell.length_a   1.000
_cell.length_b   1.000
_cell.length_c   1.000
_cell.angle_alpha   90.00
_cell.angle_beta   90.00
_cell.angle_gamma   90.00
#
_symmetry.space_group_name_H-M   'P 1'
#
loop_
_entity.id
_entity.type
_entity.pdbx_description
1 polymer ?
#
loop_
_entity_poly.entity_id
_entity_poly.type
_entity_poly.pdbx_seq_one_letter_code
_entity_poly.pdbx_strand_id
1 'polypeptide(L)' 'VTLEVKGEVQLVNLSEKLKAAGIAYKLWIEQPENFPTCLATKPYPKSTVSPFFRKLKLCK' A
#
# COMPACT_ATOMS: atom_id res chain seq x y z
N VAL A 1 -11.64 -1.11 -0.35
CA VAL A 1 -11.39 -1.07 1.11
C VAL A 1 -10.23 -0.12 1.37
N THR A 2 -10.38 0.81 2.30
CA THR A 2 -9.33 1.76 2.71
C THR A 2 -8.69 1.25 4.00
N LEU A 3 -7.36 1.16 4.01
CA LEU A 3 -6.59 0.65 5.13
C LEU A 3 -5.61 1.72 5.60
N GLU A 4 -5.50 1.89 6.90
CA GLU A 4 -4.54 2.83 7.50
C GLU A 4 -3.14 2.21 7.58
N VAL A 5 -2.13 3.06 7.42
CA VAL A 5 -0.73 2.72 7.64
C VAL A 5 -0.15 3.79 8.55
N LYS A 6 0.52 3.38 9.64
CA LYS A 6 0.93 4.31 10.71
C LYS A 6 2.19 5.14 10.41
N GLY A 7 2.80 4.97 9.23
CA GLY A 7 4.00 5.72 8.89
C GLY A 7 4.56 5.39 7.52
N GLU A 8 5.42 6.29 7.05
CA GLU A 8 6.07 6.25 5.73
C GLU A 8 6.85 4.95 5.50
N VAL A 9 7.67 4.53 6.47
CA VAL A 9 8.51 3.32 6.36
C VAL A 9 7.66 2.09 6.07
N GLN A 10 6.46 1.99 6.65
CA GLN A 10 5.56 0.87 6.40
C GLN A 10 4.96 0.93 4.99
N LEU A 11 4.66 2.13 4.48
CA LEU A 11 4.14 2.35 3.14
C LEU A 11 5.18 2.01 2.07
N VAL A 12 6.43 2.43 2.27
CA VAL A 12 7.57 2.09 1.40
C VAL A 12 7.82 0.58 1.40
N ASN A 13 7.91 -0.04 2.58
CA ASN A 13 8.09 -1.50 2.70
C ASN A 13 6.94 -2.30 2.06
N LEU A 14 5.71 -1.80 2.16
CA LEU A 14 4.56 -2.41 1.50
C LEU A 14 4.70 -2.30 -0.03
N SER A 15 5.11 -1.15 -0.54
CA SER A 15 5.35 -0.94 -1.96
C SER A 15 6.38 -1.91 -2.52
N GLU A 16 7.49 -2.14 -1.81
CA GLU A 16 8.53 -3.08 -2.22
C GLU A 16 8.04 -4.52 -2.19
N LYS A 17 7.27 -4.92 -1.17
CA LYS A 17 6.65 -6.25 -1.11
C LYS A 17 5.69 -6.50 -2.26
N LEU A 18 4.88 -5.50 -2.62
CA LEU A 18 3.95 -5.60 -3.75
C LEU A 18 4.72 -5.68 -5.07
N LYS A 19 5.80 -4.90 -5.23
CA LYS A 19 6.68 -4.96 -6.39
C LYS A 19 7.32 -6.34 -6.54
N ALA A 20 7.88 -6.88 -5.45
CA ALA A 20 8.49 -8.21 -5.42
C ALA A 20 7.48 -9.33 -5.71
N ALA A 21 6.22 -9.14 -5.31
CA ALA A 21 5.13 -10.07 -5.60
C ALA A 21 4.53 -9.92 -7.01
N GLY A 22 5.04 -8.99 -7.84
CA GLY A 22 4.51 -8.72 -9.18
C GLY A 22 3.10 -8.11 -9.16
N ILE A 23 2.69 -7.51 -8.04
CA ILE A 23 1.39 -6.87 -7.89
C ILE A 23 1.51 -5.44 -8.38
N ALA A 24 0.69 -5.06 -9.35
CA ALA A 24 0.66 -3.69 -9.84
C ALA A 24 0.03 -2.76 -8.78
N TYR A 25 0.78 -1.72 -8.43
CA TYR A 25 0.34 -0.69 -7.50
C TYR A 25 0.78 0.69 -7.99
N LYS A 26 0.11 1.72 -7.46
CA LYS A 26 0.47 3.13 -7.60
C LYS A 26 0.74 3.69 -6.22
N LEU A 27 1.94 4.24 -6.04
CA LEU A 27 2.31 5.04 -4.89
C LEU A 27 2.09 6.52 -5.25
N TRP A 28 1.28 7.22 -4.47
CA TRP A 28 1.14 8.67 -4.55
C TRP A 28 2.16 9.32 -3.64
N ILE A 29 2.82 10.34 -4.18
CA ILE A 29 3.84 11.14 -3.50
C ILE A 29 3.35 12.58 -3.57
N GLU A 30 3.18 13.20 -2.41
CA GLU A 30 2.68 14.58 -2.32
C GLU A 30 3.78 15.57 -2.66
N GLN A 31 3.44 16.65 -3.36
CA GLN A 31 4.38 17.71 -3.71
C GLN A 31 4.00 18.99 -2.99
N PRO A 32 4.96 19.86 -2.60
CA PRO A 32 6.41 19.80 -2.89
C PRO A 32 7.23 18.96 -1.92
N GLU A 33 6.62 18.44 -0.84
CA GLU A 33 7.32 17.82 0.29
C GLU A 33 7.86 16.41 -0.03
N ASN A 34 7.46 15.81 -1.15
CA ASN A 34 7.98 14.57 -1.73
C ASN A 34 7.88 13.32 -0.82
N PHE A 35 6.87 13.26 0.06
CA PHE A 35 6.60 12.10 0.91
C PHE A 35 5.43 11.25 0.39
N PRO A 36 5.48 9.92 0.55
CA PRO A 36 4.43 9.05 0.06
C PRO A 36 3.19 9.10 0.97
N THR A 37 2.04 9.43 0.41
CA THR A 37 0.79 9.64 1.16
C THR A 37 -0.14 8.44 1.10
N CYS A 38 -0.28 7.82 -0.06
CA CYS A 38 -1.17 6.69 -0.23
C CYS A 38 -0.68 5.70 -1.28
N LEU A 39 -1.14 4.45 -1.15
CA LEU A 39 -0.85 3.36 -2.07
C LEU A 39 -2.15 2.70 -2.49
N ALA A 40 -2.36 2.55 -3.79
CA ALA A 40 -3.49 1.80 -4.35
C ALA A 40 -2.99 0.66 -5.22
N THR A 41 -3.62 -0.50 -5.10
CA THR A 41 -3.39 -1.65 -6.00
C THR A 41 -4.46 -1.70 -7.08
N LYS A 42 -4.14 -2.34 -8.22
CA LYS A 42 -5.17 -2.74 -9.20
C LYS A 42 -6.20 -3.66 -8.50
N PRO A 43 -7.45 -3.77 -8.97
CA PRO A 43 -8.36 -4.82 -8.51
C PRO A 43 -7.71 -6.20 -8.66
N TYR A 44 -7.60 -6.92 -7.55
CA TYR A 44 -7.09 -8.29 -7.46
C TYR A 44 -8.01 -9.16 -6.62
N PRO A 45 -8.00 -10.49 -6.82
CA PRO A 45 -8.69 -11.42 -5.95
C PRO A 45 -8.21 -11.24 -4.50
N LYS A 46 -9.15 -11.23 -3.55
CA LYS A 46 -8.84 -11.03 -2.13
C LYS A 46 -7.79 -12.03 -1.63
N SER A 47 -7.81 -13.27 -2.10
CA SER A 47 -6.82 -14.29 -1.74
C SER A 47 -5.37 -13.88 -2.07
N THR A 48 -5.17 -13.21 -3.20
CA THR A 48 -3.85 -12.78 -3.69
C THR A 48 -3.30 -11.61 -2.88
N VAL A 49 -4.14 -10.62 -2.56
CA VAL A 49 -3.68 -9.39 -1.88
C VAL A 49 -3.81 -9.46 -0.35
N SER A 50 -4.73 -10.25 0.18
CA SER A 50 -4.97 -10.37 1.63
C SER A 50 -3.71 -10.58 2.48
N PRO A 51 -2.73 -11.43 2.08
CA PRO A 51 -1.49 -11.61 2.86
C PRO A 51 -0.71 -10.32 3.11
N PHE A 52 -0.73 -9.37 2.17
CA PHE A 52 0.00 -8.10 2.25
C PHE A 52 -0.72 -7.08 3.14
N PHE A 53 -2.05 -7.14 3.17
CA PHE A 53 -2.90 -6.13 3.80
C PHE A 53 -3.53 -6.58 5.13
N ARG A 54 -3.47 -7.86 5.50
CA ARG A 54 -4.13 -8.44 6.69
C ARG A 54 -3.70 -7.82 8.02
N LYS A 55 -2.49 -7.26 8.09
CA LYS A 55 -1.96 -6.61 9.31
C LYS A 55 -2.41 -5.15 9.46
N LEU A 56 -2.97 -4.56 8.40
CA LEU A 56 -3.41 -3.17 8.41
C LEU A 56 -4.84 -3.08 8.92
N LYS A 57 -5.17 -1.99 9.61
CA LYS A 57 -6.51 -1.74 10.13
C LYS A 57 -7.33 -0.97 9.10
N LEU A 58 -8.64 -1.06 9.21
CA LEU A 58 -9.55 -0.20 8.42
C LEU A 58 -9.32 1.25 8.85
N CYS A 59 -9.07 2.11 7.86
CA CYS A 59 -8.97 3.55 8.09
C CYS A 59 -10.34 4.06 8.57
N LYS A 60 -10.39 4.68 9.75
CA LYS A 60 -11.59 5.30 10.31
C LYS A 60 -11.64 6.78 9.98
#